data_AF-A0AAN7KDZ1-F1
#
_entry.id   AF-A0AAN7KDZ1-F1
#
_cell.length_a   1.000
_cell.length_b   1.000
_cell.length_c   1.000
_cell.angle_alpha   90.00
_cell.angle_beta   90.00
_cell.angle_gamma   90.00
#
_symmetry.space_group_name_H-M   'P 1'
#
loop_
_entity.id
_entity.type
_entity.pdbx_description
1 polymer ?
#
loop_
_entity_poly.entity_id
_entity_poly.type
_entity_poly.pdbx_seq_one_letter_code
_entity_poly.pdbx_strand_id
1 'polypeptide(L)'
;MSPQAPLSVSLTKQRAIKLLWSCSSCLNQLKQIHSVLLTTGLSIKNSLLTRLMVNLIDLGDFDYAYKLFNGMLNPRIFLWNTLIRGYSKNVKTFESVSLYKKMAATGIRPDEFTYPFVLKACSDLPEPCTGLAVHNQVIKYGLESFTEVRNELIIMYAKFGDIDSADYLFGSMIDKDLVAWNAFIAACVKVGCASRALSLFHEMVLAGIRPDAITVVGVLSACGQLGCLETGQKVYKYAQEEIIGGRNNIIVDNVRLDMYMKCGSTDRARALFCQMPHRNVISWSTMIVGYAINGDSKEALALFSQMHDEGPRANHVTYLGALLACLHAGLVEEGKTFFSRMVGSKNEDVQPRKEHYSCMVDLLGRSGNLEEAYKFILRMPIEPDSGVWGALLGACAIHKNIKLGLIAADKLFELSPDVASYQVVMSNMYASVGKWERVDKLRLRIRKKGAKKVVGYTTIEFNGEIHIFSRGDQSHVYAGNIYQKLEELHAKMKSLGYIQQVDSVYHDIEREEKEATVSTHSEKLAITFGLIVHAKHQSPIRVIKNLRTCEDCHNFCKFLSKISGREIIMRDKSRFHHFRDGMCSCNDFW
;
A
#
# COMPACT_ATOMS: atom_id res chain seq x y z
N MET A 1 38.77 1.46 68.93
CA MET A 1 38.57 2.69 68.15
C MET A 1 39.40 2.54 66.89
N SER A 2 38.89 2.44 65.67
CA SER A 2 37.60 2.83 65.11
C SER A 2 37.34 1.96 63.86
N PRO A 3 36.10 1.61 63.51
CA PRO A 3 35.82 0.91 62.28
C PRO A 3 36.10 1.84 61.08
N GLN A 4 36.88 1.35 60.12
CA GLN A 4 37.07 2.05 58.84
C GLN A 4 35.70 2.23 58.18
N ALA A 5 35.30 3.49 58.01
CA ALA A 5 34.13 3.85 57.23
C ALA A 5 34.30 3.32 55.80
N PRO A 6 33.27 2.71 55.19
CA PRO A 6 33.36 2.34 53.79
C PRO A 6 33.54 3.62 52.96
N LEU A 7 34.59 3.66 52.15
CA LEU A 7 34.80 4.68 51.11
C LEU A 7 33.58 4.67 50.19
N SER A 8 32.59 5.51 50.48
CA SER A 8 31.50 5.78 49.57
C SER A 8 32.11 6.47 48.36
N VAL A 9 32.24 5.73 47.25
CA VAL A 9 32.53 6.34 45.96
C VAL A 9 31.33 7.23 45.64
N SER A 10 31.43 8.51 46.02
CA SER A 10 30.46 9.54 45.66
C SER A 10 30.32 9.53 44.14
N LEU A 11 29.16 9.05 43.66
CA LEU A 11 28.85 9.04 42.24
C LEU A 11 28.70 10.49 41.81
N THR A 12 29.67 11.02 41.07
CA THR A 12 29.57 12.38 40.55
C THR A 12 28.69 12.43 39.30
N LYS A 13 28.08 13.59 39.02
CA LYS A 13 27.25 13.80 37.81
C LYS A 13 27.98 13.39 36.52
N GLN A 14 29.27 13.71 36.38
CA GLN A 14 30.06 13.34 35.21
C GLN A 14 30.24 11.83 35.06
N ARG A 15 30.42 11.09 36.18
CA ARG A 15 30.50 9.63 36.16
C ARG A 15 29.16 9.00 35.79
N ALA A 16 28.04 9.52 36.32
CA ALA A 16 26.70 9.07 35.94
C ALA A 16 26.41 9.30 34.46
N ILE A 17 26.84 10.43 33.87
CA ILE A 17 26.72 10.67 32.43
C ILE A 17 27.53 9.63 31.66
N LYS A 18 28.80 9.37 32.01
CA LYS A 18 29.61 8.35 31.33
C LYS A 18 28.97 6.96 31.39
N LEU A 19 28.39 6.58 32.53
CA LEU A 19 27.67 5.30 32.68
C LEU A 19 26.43 5.22 31.77
N LEU A 20 25.65 6.29 31.66
CA LEU A 20 24.49 6.33 30.76
C LEU A 20 24.89 6.23 29.28
N TRP A 21 26.10 6.66 28.91
CA TRP A 21 26.64 6.49 27.57
C TRP A 21 27.15 5.05 27.33
N SER A 22 27.86 4.47 28.29
CA SER A 22 28.38 3.09 28.15
C SER A 22 27.28 2.03 28.20
N CYS A 23 26.15 2.33 28.85
CA CYS A 23 25.04 1.39 29.07
C CYS A 23 23.79 1.74 28.25
N SER A 24 23.90 2.57 27.21
CA SER A 24 22.75 3.05 26.43
C SER A 24 22.02 1.95 25.63
N SER A 25 22.62 0.75 25.50
CA SER A 25 22.10 -0.37 24.72
C SER A 25 21.41 -1.47 25.54
N CYS A 26 21.38 -1.37 26.88
CA CYS A 26 20.83 -2.43 27.73
C CYS A 26 19.80 -1.92 28.75
N LEU A 27 18.54 -2.32 28.60
CA LEU A 27 17.43 -1.91 29.47
C LEU A 27 17.67 -2.21 30.96
N ASN A 28 18.21 -3.40 31.28
CA ASN A 28 18.44 -3.80 32.67
C ASN A 28 19.50 -2.92 33.35
N GLN A 29 20.56 -2.58 32.63
CA GLN A 29 21.61 -1.69 33.13
C GLN A 29 21.06 -0.27 33.33
N LEU A 30 20.20 0.23 32.43
CA LEU A 30 19.55 1.53 32.59
C LEU A 30 18.65 1.59 33.83
N LYS A 31 17.89 0.52 34.12
CA LYS A 31 17.06 0.42 35.34
C LYS A 31 17.90 0.37 36.61
N GLN A 32 19.05 -0.31 36.59
CA GLN A 32 20.01 -0.31 37.70
C GLN A 32 20.61 1.08 37.92
N ILE A 33 21.02 1.76 36.84
CA ILE A 33 21.50 3.14 36.90
C ILE A 33 20.42 4.06 37.47
N HIS A 34 19.15 3.91 37.08
CA HIS A 34 18.05 4.68 37.65
C HIS A 34 17.92 4.47 39.18
N SER A 35 17.98 3.23 39.65
CA SER A 35 17.97 2.93 41.10
C SER A 35 19.10 3.63 41.84
N VAL A 36 20.32 3.60 41.28
CA VAL A 36 21.48 4.30 41.86
C VAL A 36 21.29 5.81 41.85
N LEU A 37 20.68 6.38 40.81
CA LEU A 37 20.37 7.82 40.75
C LEU A 37 19.37 8.25 41.83
N LEU A 38 18.41 7.38 42.17
CA LEU A 38 17.44 7.63 43.25
C LEU A 38 18.11 7.57 44.62
N THR A 39 18.90 6.53 44.89
CA THR A 39 19.55 6.33 46.21
C THR A 39 20.65 7.35 46.50
N THR A 40 21.25 7.93 45.47
CA THR A 40 22.30 8.96 45.60
C THR A 40 21.75 10.40 45.62
N GLY A 41 20.44 10.60 45.44
CA GLY A 41 19.83 11.94 45.37
C GLY A 41 20.20 12.75 44.12
N LEU A 42 20.92 12.16 43.16
CA LEU A 42 21.29 12.79 41.89
C LEU A 42 20.10 12.91 40.93
N SER A 43 19.00 12.20 41.20
CA SER A 43 17.73 12.25 40.47
C SER A 43 17.05 13.63 40.52
N ILE A 44 17.37 14.48 41.51
CA ILE A 44 16.78 15.82 41.69
C ILE A 44 17.09 16.75 40.49
N LYS A 45 18.15 16.46 39.72
CA LYS A 45 18.51 17.26 38.52
C LYS A 45 18.00 16.59 37.25
N ASN A 46 16.93 17.14 36.69
CA ASN A 46 16.21 16.69 35.48
C ASN A 46 17.10 16.28 34.28
N SER A 47 18.34 16.78 34.15
CA SER A 47 19.24 16.44 33.03
C SER A 47 19.64 14.96 32.93
N LEU A 48 19.81 14.25 34.05
CA LEU A 48 20.20 12.82 34.01
C LEU A 48 18.99 11.94 33.68
N LEU A 49 17.82 12.24 34.28
CA LEU A 49 16.56 11.58 33.99
C LEU A 49 16.13 11.81 32.54
N THR A 50 16.38 13.00 31.98
CA THR A 50 16.16 13.30 30.55
C THR A 50 16.90 12.32 29.65
N ARG A 51 18.20 12.10 29.89
CA ARG A 51 19.03 11.20 29.06
C ARG A 51 18.65 9.73 29.26
N LEU A 52 18.35 9.33 30.49
CA LEU A 52 17.82 8.00 30.78
C LEU A 52 16.51 7.74 30.02
N MET A 53 15.59 8.72 30.00
CA MET A 53 14.31 8.62 29.30
C MET A 53 14.49 8.47 27.78
N VAL A 54 15.39 9.24 27.17
CA VAL A 54 15.72 9.11 25.73
C VAL A 54 16.20 7.69 25.41
N ASN A 55 17.15 7.16 26.19
CA ASN A 55 17.67 5.80 25.98
C ASN A 55 16.57 4.72 26.15
N LEU A 56 15.66 4.88 27.12
CA LEU A 56 14.55 3.94 27.34
C LEU A 56 13.57 3.94 26.17
N ILE A 57 13.27 5.12 25.61
CA ILE A 57 12.41 5.27 24.43
C ILE A 57 13.07 4.65 23.19
N ASP A 58 14.36 4.89 22.99
CA ASP A 58 15.12 4.34 21.87
C ASP A 58 15.21 2.80 21.95
N LEU A 59 15.20 2.23 23.15
CA LEU A 59 15.16 0.78 23.41
C LEU A 59 13.73 0.21 23.51
N GLY A 60 12.70 1.03 23.40
CA GLY A 60 11.31 0.58 23.36
C GLY A 60 10.62 0.33 24.71
N ASP A 61 11.22 0.66 25.85
CA ASP A 61 10.58 0.52 27.18
C ASP A 61 9.79 1.79 27.55
N PHE A 62 8.67 1.98 26.84
CA PHE A 62 7.81 3.15 26.99
C PHE A 62 7.12 3.22 28.36
N ASP A 63 6.81 2.07 28.95
CA ASP A 63 6.10 2.03 30.24
C ASP A 63 7.00 2.55 31.36
N TYR A 64 8.27 2.13 31.35
CA TYR A 64 9.24 2.65 32.32
C TYR A 64 9.58 4.12 32.06
N ALA A 65 9.72 4.52 30.78
CA ALA A 65 9.93 5.92 30.41
C ALA A 65 8.78 6.83 30.88
N TYR A 66 7.52 6.38 30.71
CA TYR A 66 6.34 7.12 31.16
C TYR A 66 6.23 7.19 32.69
N LYS A 67 6.55 6.10 33.40
CA LYS A 67 6.63 6.09 34.87
C LYS A 67 7.67 7.10 35.37
N LEU A 68 8.85 7.10 34.75
CA LEU A 68 9.91 8.05 35.08
C LEU A 68 9.43 9.49 34.87
N PHE A 69 8.79 9.76 33.74
CA PHE A 69 8.26 11.07 33.38
C PHE A 69 7.19 11.58 34.35
N ASN A 70 6.24 10.73 34.76
CA ASN A 70 5.21 11.11 35.75
C ASN A 70 5.81 11.39 37.15
N GLY A 71 6.97 10.82 37.46
CA GLY A 71 7.69 11.10 38.70
C GLY A 71 8.46 12.43 38.70
N MET A 72 8.55 13.13 37.57
CA MET A 72 9.31 14.39 37.47
C MET A 72 8.43 15.59 37.88
N LEU A 73 8.97 16.43 38.77
CA LEU A 73 8.38 17.73 39.08
C LEU A 73 8.66 18.70 37.92
N ASN A 74 7.60 19.25 37.31
CA ASN A 74 7.65 20.22 36.19
C ASN A 74 8.54 19.77 35.01
N PRO A 75 8.16 18.72 34.26
CA PRO A 75 8.91 18.28 33.09
C PRO A 75 8.93 19.36 32.00
N ARG A 76 10.12 19.67 31.49
CA ARG A 76 10.34 20.63 30.39
C ARG A 76 9.65 20.17 29.10
N ILE A 77 9.25 21.12 28.25
CA ILE A 77 8.61 20.86 26.94
C ILE A 77 9.38 19.81 26.11
N PHE A 78 10.71 19.89 26.10
CA PHE A 78 11.58 18.90 25.45
C PHE A 78 11.27 17.44 25.84
N LEU A 79 10.93 17.16 27.10
CA LEU A 79 10.60 15.81 27.57
C LEU A 79 9.24 15.33 27.06
N TRP A 80 8.25 16.23 27.00
CA TRP A 80 6.97 15.96 26.35
C TRP A 80 7.19 15.61 24.88
N ASN A 81 7.94 16.45 24.15
CA ASN A 81 8.26 16.24 22.74
C ASN A 81 9.00 14.92 22.52
N THR A 82 9.92 14.55 23.42
CA THR A 82 10.66 13.29 23.35
C THR A 82 9.74 12.08 23.48
N LEU A 83 8.81 12.07 24.44
CA LEU A 83 7.85 10.98 24.61
C LEU A 83 6.83 10.92 23.47
N ILE A 84 6.26 12.06 23.07
CA ILE A 84 5.32 12.14 21.95
C ILE A 84 5.99 11.62 20.67
N ARG A 85 7.23 12.06 20.39
CA ARG A 85 8.05 11.54 19.28
C ARG A 85 8.28 10.04 19.40
N GLY A 86 8.62 9.55 20.59
CA GLY A 86 8.83 8.14 20.87
C GLY A 86 7.61 7.28 20.55
N TYR A 87 6.44 7.67 21.08
CA TYR A 87 5.17 7.00 20.82
C TYR A 87 4.80 7.05 19.33
N SER A 88 4.88 8.22 18.70
CA SER A 88 4.58 8.42 17.27
C SER A 88 5.48 7.56 16.35
N LYS A 89 6.79 7.48 16.64
CA LYS A 89 7.73 6.65 15.85
C LYS A 89 7.46 5.15 15.95
N ASN A 90 6.90 4.68 17.07
CA ASN A 90 6.65 3.27 17.33
C ASN A 90 5.18 2.88 17.12
N VAL A 91 4.45 3.65 16.30
CA VAL A 91 3.05 3.38 15.90
C VAL A 91 2.09 3.31 17.10
N LYS A 92 2.47 3.90 18.24
CA LYS A 92 1.62 4.10 19.42
C LYS A 92 0.86 5.42 19.27
N THR A 93 0.01 5.48 18.24
CA THR A 93 -0.65 6.71 17.76
C THR A 93 -1.59 7.29 18.80
N PHE A 94 -2.39 6.44 19.46
CA PHE A 94 -3.32 6.85 20.51
C PHE A 94 -2.59 7.43 21.72
N GLU A 95 -1.51 6.79 22.19
CA GLU A 95 -0.73 7.26 23.33
C GLU A 95 -0.03 8.59 23.02
N SER A 96 0.47 8.78 21.80
CA SER A 96 1.05 10.04 21.34
C SER A 96 0.05 11.19 21.45
N VAL A 97 -1.17 11.01 20.91
CA VAL A 97 -2.23 12.03 20.94
C VAL A 97 -2.75 12.25 22.37
N SER A 98 -2.88 11.18 23.16
CA SER A 98 -3.28 11.26 24.57
C SER A 98 -2.29 12.08 25.40
N LEU A 99 -0.98 11.87 25.19
CA LEU A 99 0.06 12.61 25.87
C LEU A 99 0.08 14.10 25.47
N TYR A 100 -0.16 14.40 24.18
CA TYR A 100 -0.36 15.78 23.72
C TYR A 100 -1.57 16.45 24.40
N LYS A 101 -2.72 15.76 24.49
CA LYS A 101 -3.89 16.27 25.20
C LYS A 101 -3.59 16.55 26.67
N LYS A 102 -2.82 15.66 27.33
CA LYS A 102 -2.35 15.85 28.71
C LYS A 102 -1.43 17.07 28.84
N MET A 103 -0.48 17.25 27.92
CA MET A 103 0.41 18.42 27.86
C MET A 103 -0.39 19.73 27.78
N ALA A 104 -1.39 19.79 26.91
CA ALA A 104 -2.25 20.95 26.78
C ALA A 104 -3.12 21.18 28.03
N ALA A 105 -3.65 20.12 28.63
CA ALA A 105 -4.47 20.19 29.85
C ALA A 105 -3.67 20.65 31.09
N THR A 106 -2.37 20.41 31.14
CA THR A 106 -1.47 20.92 32.19
C THR A 106 -1.00 22.35 31.93
N GLY A 107 -1.52 23.03 30.90
CA GLY A 107 -1.17 24.40 30.55
C GLY A 107 0.19 24.55 29.86
N ILE A 108 0.82 23.44 29.47
CA ILE A 108 2.11 23.48 28.78
C ILE A 108 1.86 23.69 27.29
N ARG A 109 2.30 24.85 26.77
CA ARG A 109 2.11 25.23 25.37
C ARG A 109 2.94 24.31 24.44
N PRO A 110 2.31 23.63 23.46
CA PRO A 110 3.00 22.92 22.40
C PRO A 110 3.82 23.86 21.51
N ASP A 111 4.95 23.37 20.99
CA ASP A 111 5.87 24.13 20.14
C ASP A 111 6.00 23.50 18.73
N GLU A 112 6.84 24.10 17.87
CA GLU A 112 7.11 23.64 16.52
C GLU A 112 7.71 22.22 16.45
N PHE A 113 8.27 21.73 17.56
CA PHE A 113 8.80 20.37 17.69
C PHE A 113 7.77 19.37 18.24
N THR A 114 6.64 19.83 18.78
CA THR A 114 5.54 18.98 19.22
C THR A 114 4.70 18.52 18.03
N TYR A 115 4.26 19.47 17.20
CA TYR A 115 3.20 19.25 16.20
C TYR A 115 3.52 18.22 15.11
N PRO A 116 4.74 18.12 14.54
CA PRO A 116 5.02 17.11 13.53
C PRO A 116 4.73 15.68 14.02
N PHE A 117 5.01 15.36 15.28
CA PHE A 117 4.76 14.02 15.80
C PHE A 117 3.28 13.77 16.15
N VAL A 118 2.57 14.81 16.57
CA VAL A 118 1.13 14.76 16.90
C VAL A 118 0.30 14.68 15.63
N LEU A 119 0.60 15.51 14.62
CA LEU A 119 -0.06 15.49 13.31
C LEU A 119 0.15 14.14 12.63
N LYS A 120 1.37 13.60 12.66
CA LYS A 120 1.66 12.24 12.19
C LYS A 120 0.77 11.21 12.87
N ALA A 121 0.70 11.23 14.20
CA ALA A 121 -0.14 10.30 14.96
C ALA A 121 -1.63 10.48 14.61
N CYS A 122 -2.11 11.72 14.46
CA CYS A 122 -3.49 12.00 14.05
C CYS A 122 -3.79 11.50 12.63
N SER A 123 -2.82 11.60 11.71
CA SER A 123 -2.96 11.12 10.34
C SER A 123 -3.07 9.60 10.22
N ASP A 124 -2.64 8.87 11.26
CA ASP A 124 -2.71 7.42 11.36
C ASP A 124 -3.90 6.96 12.24
N LEU A 125 -4.69 7.88 12.80
CA LEU A 125 -5.93 7.56 13.52
C LEU A 125 -7.11 7.40 12.55
N PRO A 126 -8.11 6.56 12.89
CA PRO A 126 -9.31 6.40 12.07
C PRO A 126 -10.17 7.67 11.96
N GLU A 127 -10.17 8.54 12.99
CA GLU A 127 -11.02 9.74 13.04
C GLU A 127 -10.28 11.02 12.59
N PRO A 128 -10.60 11.60 11.41
CA PRO A 128 -9.93 12.79 10.88
C PRO A 128 -10.14 14.04 11.75
N CYS A 129 -11.25 14.10 12.48
CA CYS A 129 -11.64 15.25 13.31
C CYS A 129 -10.55 15.64 14.33
N THR A 130 -9.80 14.66 14.84
CA THR A 130 -8.70 14.94 15.78
C THR A 130 -7.58 15.71 15.10
N GLY A 131 -7.18 15.32 13.88
CA GLY A 131 -6.17 16.03 13.10
C GLY A 131 -6.59 17.45 12.75
N LEU A 132 -7.86 17.64 12.34
CA LEU A 132 -8.41 18.97 12.06
C LEU A 132 -8.42 19.87 13.31
N ALA A 133 -8.77 19.34 14.47
CA ALA A 133 -8.71 20.08 15.73
C ALA A 133 -7.27 20.48 16.11
N VAL A 134 -6.29 19.60 15.86
CA VAL A 134 -4.86 19.89 16.07
C VAL A 134 -4.38 20.96 15.09
N HIS A 135 -4.76 20.91 13.82
CA HIS A 135 -4.44 21.94 12.84
C HIS A 135 -4.96 23.32 13.26
N ASN A 136 -6.19 23.41 13.78
CA ASN A 136 -6.71 24.68 14.32
C ASN A 136 -5.85 25.22 15.49
N GLN A 137 -5.24 24.36 16.31
CA GLN A 137 -4.31 24.79 17.35
C GLN A 137 -2.97 25.28 16.77
N VAL A 138 -2.48 24.63 15.71
CA VAL A 138 -1.28 25.08 14.98
C VAL A 138 -1.47 26.52 14.49
N ILE A 139 -2.62 26.80 13.85
CA ILE A 139 -3.00 28.13 13.37
C ILE A 139 -3.08 29.11 14.54
N LYS A 140 -3.81 28.75 15.60
CA LYS A 140 -3.99 29.58 16.81
C LYS A 140 -2.66 30.01 17.44
N TYR A 141 -1.64 29.14 17.40
CA TYR A 141 -0.31 29.45 17.95
C TYR A 141 0.66 30.08 16.95
N GLY A 142 0.25 30.29 15.69
CA GLY A 142 1.09 30.87 14.64
C GLY A 142 2.22 29.94 14.21
N LEU A 143 2.00 28.62 14.25
CA LEU A 143 3.03 27.61 13.98
C LEU A 143 2.93 26.99 12.55
N GLU A 144 1.96 27.43 11.74
CA GLU A 144 1.70 26.92 10.39
C GLU A 144 2.78 27.28 9.35
N SER A 145 3.60 28.30 9.64
CA SER A 145 4.68 28.76 8.76
C SER A 145 5.97 27.96 8.92
N PHE A 146 6.09 27.15 9.98
CA PHE A 146 7.26 26.30 10.18
C PHE A 146 7.24 25.13 9.20
N THR A 147 8.31 24.98 8.41
CA THR A 147 8.42 23.98 7.33
C THR A 147 8.10 22.57 7.80
N GLU A 148 8.64 22.14 8.96
CA GLU A 148 8.38 20.80 9.52
C GLU A 148 6.91 20.56 9.86
N VAL A 149 6.24 21.57 10.45
CA VAL A 149 4.82 21.49 10.79
C VAL A 149 3.98 21.44 9.52
N ARG A 150 4.33 22.27 8.54
CA ARG A 150 3.62 22.36 7.26
C ARG A 150 3.76 21.08 6.43
N ASN A 151 4.97 20.51 6.35
CA ASN A 151 5.22 19.24 5.68
C ASN A 151 4.32 18.13 6.27
N GLU A 152 4.20 18.06 7.59
CA GLU A 152 3.33 17.07 8.21
C GLU A 152 1.83 17.35 8.00
N LEU A 153 1.42 18.62 7.96
CA LEU A 153 0.04 18.98 7.59
C LEU A 153 -0.30 18.50 6.17
N ILE A 154 0.60 18.71 5.21
CA ILE A 154 0.46 18.23 3.82
C ILE A 154 0.30 16.70 3.80
N ILE A 155 1.14 15.97 4.54
CA ILE A 155 1.05 14.51 4.66
C ILE A 155 -0.29 14.09 5.29
N MET A 156 -0.74 14.79 6.34
CA MET A 156 -2.00 14.51 7.02
C MET A 156 -3.20 14.69 6.09
N TYR A 157 -3.30 15.82 5.40
CA TYR A 157 -4.38 16.08 4.46
C TYR A 157 -4.37 15.09 3.29
N ALA A 158 -3.18 14.77 2.76
CA ALA A 158 -3.05 13.75 1.74
C ALA A 158 -3.60 12.40 2.22
N LYS A 159 -3.27 11.96 3.44
CA LYS A 159 -3.80 10.72 4.03
C LYS A 159 -5.30 10.74 4.30
N PHE A 160 -5.88 11.91 4.55
CA PHE A 160 -7.34 12.08 4.64
C PHE A 160 -8.02 12.05 3.27
N GLY A 161 -7.27 11.98 2.17
CA GLY A 161 -7.77 12.01 0.80
C GLY A 161 -8.13 13.41 0.31
N ASP A 162 -7.78 14.45 1.07
CA ASP A 162 -7.99 15.86 0.72
C ASP A 162 -6.71 16.43 0.10
N ILE A 163 -6.48 16.05 -1.15
CA ILE A 163 -5.32 16.47 -1.94
C ILE A 163 -5.38 17.98 -2.22
N ASP A 164 -6.57 18.56 -2.35
CA ASP A 164 -6.75 19.99 -2.63
C ASP A 164 -6.20 20.84 -1.48
N SER A 165 -6.52 20.49 -0.22
CA SER A 165 -5.94 21.15 0.96
C SER A 165 -4.42 20.94 1.05
N ALA A 166 -3.93 19.74 0.70
CA ALA A 166 -2.50 19.46 0.66
C ALA A 166 -1.77 20.33 -0.39
N ASP A 167 -2.34 20.46 -1.58
CA ASP A 167 -1.83 21.30 -2.67
C ASP A 167 -1.85 22.78 -2.29
N TYR A 168 -2.90 23.25 -1.62
CA TYR A 168 -2.96 24.63 -1.12
C TYR A 168 -1.85 24.93 -0.10
N LEU A 169 -1.67 24.03 0.88
CA LEU A 169 -0.63 24.18 1.90
C LEU A 169 0.78 24.14 1.30
N PHE A 170 1.00 23.25 0.33
CA PHE A 170 2.26 23.17 -0.39
C PHE A 170 2.49 24.41 -1.25
N GLY A 171 1.52 24.80 -2.07
CA GLY A 171 1.57 25.97 -2.96
C GLY A 171 1.92 27.26 -2.21
N SER A 172 1.33 27.46 -1.03
CA SER A 172 1.56 28.62 -0.16
C SER A 172 2.91 28.65 0.58
N MET A 173 3.79 27.65 0.40
CA MET A 173 5.15 27.66 0.93
C MET A 173 6.01 28.69 0.18
N ILE A 174 6.67 29.58 0.93
CA ILE A 174 7.61 30.58 0.39
C ILE A 174 8.83 29.87 -0.20
N ASP A 175 9.49 29.05 0.61
CA ASP A 175 10.65 28.25 0.19
C ASP A 175 10.32 26.75 0.28
N LYS A 176 10.23 26.11 -0.88
CA LYS A 176 10.01 24.66 -1.00
C LYS A 176 11.36 23.98 -1.15
N ASP A 177 11.90 23.47 -0.05
CA ASP A 177 13.14 22.70 -0.08
C ASP A 177 12.92 21.27 -0.61
N LEU A 178 14.02 20.57 -0.89
CA LEU A 178 14.01 19.18 -1.36
C LEU A 178 13.23 18.24 -0.43
N VAL A 179 13.24 18.51 0.88
CA VAL A 179 12.53 17.70 1.89
C VAL A 179 11.03 17.83 1.72
N ALA A 180 10.51 19.04 1.51
CA ALA A 180 9.09 19.30 1.26
C ALA A 180 8.59 18.59 -0.01
N TRP A 181 9.33 18.69 -1.11
CA TRP A 181 9.02 17.99 -2.37
C TRP A 181 8.98 16.46 -2.17
N ASN A 182 10.02 15.90 -1.56
CA ASN A 182 10.13 14.47 -1.31
C ASN A 182 9.02 13.96 -0.37
N ALA A 183 8.70 14.72 0.68
CA ALA A 183 7.62 14.39 1.61
C ALA A 183 6.26 14.33 0.89
N PHE A 184 5.95 15.30 0.04
CA PHE A 184 4.67 15.34 -0.67
C PHE A 184 4.57 14.24 -1.74
N ILE A 185 5.62 14.05 -2.55
CA ILE A 185 5.69 12.95 -3.53
C ILE A 185 5.49 11.60 -2.83
N ALA A 186 6.20 11.34 -1.73
CA ALA A 186 6.07 10.10 -0.97
C ALA A 186 4.66 9.92 -0.36
N ALA A 187 4.05 11.00 0.13
CA ALA A 187 2.68 10.96 0.64
C ALA A 187 1.67 10.62 -0.44
N CYS A 188 1.76 11.26 -1.62
CA CYS A 188 0.91 10.96 -2.77
C CYS A 188 1.01 9.49 -3.19
N VAL A 189 2.23 8.94 -3.28
CA VAL A 189 2.46 7.52 -3.60
C VAL A 189 1.85 6.61 -2.54
N LYS A 190 2.02 6.93 -1.26
CA LYS A 190 1.51 6.10 -0.15
C LYS A 190 -0.02 6.04 -0.12
N VAL A 191 -0.70 7.13 -0.49
CA VAL A 191 -2.18 7.21 -0.49
C VAL A 191 -2.78 6.70 -1.82
N GLY A 192 -1.95 6.46 -2.85
CA GLY A 192 -2.40 5.97 -4.16
C GLY A 192 -2.72 7.09 -5.16
N CYS A 193 -2.33 8.33 -4.88
CA CYS A 193 -2.43 9.49 -5.77
C CYS A 193 -1.17 9.60 -6.65
N ALA A 194 -0.76 8.51 -7.29
CA ALA A 194 0.49 8.45 -8.05
C ALA A 194 0.56 9.44 -9.23
N SER A 195 -0.58 9.78 -9.85
CA SER A 195 -0.62 10.79 -10.91
C SER A 195 -0.13 12.15 -10.41
N ARG A 196 -0.61 12.58 -9.23
CA ARG A 196 -0.13 13.82 -8.58
C ARG A 196 1.34 13.73 -8.23
N ALA A 197 1.83 12.58 -7.78
CA ALA A 197 3.26 12.39 -7.48
C ALA A 197 4.14 12.62 -8.73
N LEU A 198 3.71 12.18 -9.91
CA LEU A 198 4.40 12.47 -11.18
C LEU A 198 4.32 13.96 -11.55
N SER A 199 3.16 14.60 -11.40
CA SER A 199 3.01 16.04 -11.64
C SER A 199 3.93 16.87 -10.74
N LEU A 200 4.00 16.54 -9.44
CA LEU A 200 4.91 17.18 -8.48
C LEU A 200 6.37 17.02 -8.88
N PHE A 201 6.77 15.88 -9.41
CA PHE A 201 8.13 15.69 -9.93
C PHE A 201 8.42 16.60 -11.13
N HIS A 202 7.48 16.73 -12.06
CA HIS A 202 7.64 17.66 -13.18
C HIS A 202 7.71 19.11 -12.71
N GLU A 203 6.85 19.53 -11.78
CA GLU A 203 6.88 20.86 -11.15
C GLU A 203 8.21 21.12 -10.44
N MET A 204 8.74 20.14 -9.71
CA MET A 204 10.04 20.21 -9.02
C MET A 204 11.19 20.46 -10.00
N VAL A 205 11.23 19.71 -11.12
CA VAL A 205 12.25 19.87 -12.16
C VAL A 205 12.11 21.23 -12.85
N LEU A 206 10.89 21.68 -13.16
CA LEU A 206 10.63 23.00 -13.75
C LEU A 206 11.00 24.15 -12.80
N ALA A 207 10.86 23.96 -11.50
CA ALA A 207 11.30 24.90 -10.47
C ALA A 207 12.82 24.91 -10.27
N GLY A 208 13.58 24.10 -11.03
CA GLY A 208 15.05 24.03 -10.94
C GLY A 208 15.57 23.31 -9.70
N ILE A 209 14.70 22.61 -8.95
CA ILE A 209 15.13 21.84 -7.78
C ILE A 209 15.66 20.49 -8.27
N ARG A 210 16.95 20.23 -8.02
CA ARG A 210 17.61 18.98 -8.43
C ARG A 210 17.05 17.80 -7.62
N PRO A 211 16.50 16.77 -8.27
CA PRO A 211 16.02 15.57 -7.58
C PRO A 211 17.17 14.78 -6.93
N ASP A 212 16.86 14.00 -5.89
CA ASP A 212 17.79 13.09 -5.24
C ASP A 212 17.32 11.62 -5.32
N ALA A 213 18.07 10.71 -4.69
CA ALA A 213 17.71 9.30 -4.68
C ALA A 213 16.34 9.02 -4.03
N ILE A 214 15.91 9.84 -3.06
CA ILE A 214 14.60 9.72 -2.41
C ILE A 214 13.50 10.14 -3.39
N THR A 215 13.71 11.23 -4.15
CA THR A 215 12.79 11.64 -5.20
C THR A 215 12.61 10.52 -6.22
N VAL A 216 13.71 9.94 -6.71
CA VAL A 216 13.69 8.87 -7.72
C VAL A 216 12.92 7.64 -7.21
N VAL A 217 13.13 7.27 -5.94
CA VAL A 217 12.38 6.18 -5.30
C VAL A 217 10.88 6.46 -5.31
N GLY A 218 10.45 7.67 -4.93
CA GLY A 218 9.04 8.05 -4.95
C GLY A 218 8.44 8.02 -6.36
N VAL A 219 9.12 8.63 -7.32
CA VAL A 219 8.63 8.78 -8.70
C VAL A 219 8.57 7.43 -9.43
N LEU A 220 9.58 6.57 -9.28
CA LEU A 220 9.53 5.23 -9.87
C LEU A 220 8.44 4.36 -9.24
N SER A 221 8.18 4.52 -7.93
CA SER A 221 7.05 3.86 -7.28
C SER A 221 5.71 4.35 -7.86
N ALA A 222 5.57 5.66 -8.11
CA ALA A 222 4.41 6.23 -8.81
C ALA A 222 4.23 5.63 -10.21
N CYS A 223 5.32 5.53 -11.00
CA CYS A 223 5.29 4.88 -12.31
C CYS A 223 4.81 3.43 -12.22
N GLY A 224 5.26 2.66 -11.23
CA GLY A 224 4.79 1.29 -11.00
C GLY A 224 3.30 1.23 -10.62
N GLN A 225 2.79 2.19 -9.83
CA GLN A 225 1.36 2.25 -9.51
C GLN A 225 0.50 2.56 -10.74
N LEU A 226 0.99 3.43 -11.63
CA LEU A 226 0.29 3.88 -12.84
C LEU A 226 0.52 3.00 -14.08
N GLY A 227 1.50 2.09 -14.03
CA GLY A 227 1.86 1.24 -15.17
C GLY A 227 2.72 1.91 -16.22
N CYS A 228 3.31 3.07 -15.92
CA CYS A 228 4.05 3.90 -16.87
C CYS A 228 5.50 3.44 -17.01
N LEU A 229 5.69 2.36 -17.76
CA LEU A 229 7.00 1.74 -17.97
C LEU A 229 7.96 2.69 -18.67
N GLU A 230 7.53 3.37 -19.74
CA GLU A 230 8.41 4.22 -20.54
C GLU A 230 8.83 5.46 -19.76
N THR A 231 7.89 6.09 -19.07
CA THR A 231 8.15 7.24 -18.19
C THR A 231 9.09 6.85 -17.06
N GLY A 232 8.87 5.71 -16.39
CA GLY A 232 9.79 5.21 -15.35
C GLY A 232 11.21 5.01 -15.86
N GLN A 233 11.38 4.50 -17.08
CA GLN A 233 12.70 4.34 -17.70
C GLN A 233 13.36 5.69 -18.02
N LYS A 234 12.61 6.66 -18.53
CA LYS A 234 13.12 8.02 -18.80
C LYS A 234 13.57 8.71 -17.51
N VAL A 235 12.77 8.62 -16.45
CA VAL A 235 13.11 9.17 -15.12
C VAL A 235 14.39 8.55 -14.58
N TYR A 236 14.51 7.21 -14.66
CA TYR A 236 15.73 6.56 -14.16
C TYR A 236 16.95 6.92 -15.01
N LYS A 237 16.83 7.01 -16.33
CA LYS A 237 17.93 7.43 -17.20
C LYS A 237 18.42 8.83 -16.84
N TYR A 238 17.49 9.79 -16.71
CA TYR A 238 17.79 11.13 -16.23
C TYR A 238 18.49 11.11 -14.86
N ALA A 239 17.97 10.31 -13.92
CA ALA A 239 18.59 10.18 -12.59
C ALA A 239 19.99 9.56 -12.63
N GLN A 240 20.25 8.62 -13.53
CA GLN A 240 21.54 7.98 -13.67
C GLN A 240 22.61 8.98 -14.15
N GLU A 241 22.24 9.81 -15.12
CA GLU A 241 23.09 10.85 -15.71
C GLU A 241 23.32 12.01 -14.72
N GLU A 242 22.25 12.49 -14.07
CA GLU A 242 22.28 13.75 -13.31
C GLU A 242 22.37 13.60 -11.79
N ILE A 243 22.16 12.42 -11.20
CA ILE A 243 21.97 12.29 -9.73
C ILE A 243 22.86 11.19 -9.14
N ILE A 244 22.78 9.99 -9.70
CA ILE A 244 23.35 8.77 -9.12
C ILE A 244 24.84 8.63 -9.50
N GLY A 245 25.27 9.29 -10.59
CA GLY A 245 26.67 9.28 -11.03
C GLY A 245 27.17 7.87 -11.39
N GLY A 246 26.28 7.04 -11.96
CA GLY A 246 26.58 5.66 -12.36
C GLY A 246 26.86 4.66 -11.22
N ARG A 247 26.70 5.05 -9.94
CA ARG A 247 26.89 4.13 -8.81
C ARG A 247 25.66 3.24 -8.58
N ASN A 248 25.88 1.95 -8.33
CA ASN A 248 24.78 1.06 -7.97
C ASN A 248 24.20 1.46 -6.60
N ASN A 249 22.89 1.61 -6.54
CA ASN A 249 22.17 1.94 -5.31
C ASN A 249 21.06 0.91 -5.11
N ILE A 250 21.25 0.01 -4.13
CA ILE A 250 20.32 -1.09 -3.85
C ILE A 250 18.88 -0.63 -3.59
N ILE A 251 18.69 0.57 -3.02
CA ILE A 251 17.36 1.12 -2.77
C ILE A 251 16.68 1.49 -4.10
N VAL A 252 17.41 2.16 -4.98
CA VAL A 252 16.92 2.55 -6.31
C VAL A 252 16.69 1.30 -7.17
N ASP A 253 17.60 0.33 -7.15
CA ASP A 253 17.47 -0.91 -7.91
C ASP A 253 16.27 -1.75 -7.45
N ASN A 254 16.03 -1.85 -6.13
CA ASN A 254 14.83 -2.52 -5.61
C ASN A 254 13.53 -1.86 -6.08
N VAL A 255 13.49 -0.52 -6.12
CA VAL A 255 12.32 0.20 -6.64
C VAL A 255 12.16 0.03 -8.14
N ARG A 256 13.25 -0.06 -8.90
CA ARG A 256 13.19 -0.37 -10.33
C ARG A 256 12.66 -1.78 -10.58
N LEU A 257 13.07 -2.77 -9.78
CA LEU A 257 12.49 -4.11 -9.81
C LEU A 257 10.98 -4.04 -9.57
N ASP A 258 10.55 -3.36 -8.51
CA ASP A 258 9.13 -3.20 -8.17
C ASP A 258 8.35 -2.51 -9.31
N MET A 259 8.89 -1.43 -9.88
CA MET A 259 8.31 -0.74 -11.03
C MET A 259 8.18 -1.68 -12.24
N TYR A 260 9.24 -2.41 -12.61
CA TYR A 260 9.18 -3.34 -13.74
C TYR A 260 8.14 -4.45 -13.51
N MET A 261 8.07 -5.04 -12.32
CA MET A 261 7.07 -6.07 -12.01
C MET A 261 5.64 -5.50 -12.03
N LYS A 262 5.44 -4.28 -11.53
CA LYS A 262 4.13 -3.57 -11.54
C LYS A 262 3.76 -2.90 -12.87
N CYS A 263 4.66 -2.93 -13.84
CA CYS A 263 4.42 -2.62 -15.25
C CYS A 263 4.31 -3.89 -16.13
N GLY A 264 4.36 -5.08 -15.52
CA GLY A 264 4.30 -6.36 -16.22
C GLY A 264 5.51 -6.65 -17.11
N SER A 265 6.66 -6.03 -16.86
CA SER A 265 7.91 -6.26 -17.59
C SER A 265 8.84 -7.17 -16.79
N THR A 266 8.42 -8.43 -16.63
CA THR A 266 9.12 -9.45 -15.84
C THR A 266 10.53 -9.72 -16.35
N ASP A 267 10.74 -9.73 -17.67
CA ASP A 267 12.07 -9.93 -18.29
C ASP A 267 13.08 -8.85 -17.89
N ARG A 268 12.66 -7.58 -17.88
CA ARG A 268 13.53 -6.46 -17.50
C ARG A 268 13.85 -6.49 -16.01
N ALA A 269 12.87 -6.86 -15.18
CA ALA A 269 13.10 -7.06 -13.75
C ALA A 269 14.10 -8.21 -13.52
N ARG A 270 13.95 -9.33 -14.22
CA ARG A 270 14.89 -10.47 -14.12
C ARG A 270 16.30 -10.09 -14.54
N ALA A 271 16.44 -9.41 -15.68
CA ALA A 271 17.73 -8.94 -16.16
C ALA A 271 18.41 -8.01 -15.14
N LEU A 272 17.68 -7.03 -14.59
CA LEU A 272 18.20 -6.16 -13.54
C LEU A 272 18.59 -6.94 -12.29
N PHE A 273 17.73 -7.84 -11.82
CA PHE A 273 18.00 -8.67 -10.64
C PHE A 273 19.28 -9.47 -10.81
N CYS A 274 19.51 -10.09 -11.97
CA CYS A 274 20.74 -10.83 -12.28
C CYS A 274 21.99 -9.94 -12.32
N GLN A 275 21.87 -8.66 -12.69
CA GLN A 275 22.97 -7.71 -12.74
C GLN A 275 23.32 -7.08 -11.39
N MET A 276 22.41 -7.13 -10.40
CA MET A 276 22.66 -6.56 -9.07
C MET A 276 23.83 -7.28 -8.37
N PRO A 277 24.86 -6.54 -7.89
CA PRO A 277 26.01 -7.15 -7.22
C PRO A 277 25.67 -7.68 -5.82
N HIS A 278 24.74 -7.03 -5.13
CA HIS A 278 24.24 -7.43 -3.82
C HIS A 278 22.71 -7.39 -3.83
N ARG A 279 22.09 -8.43 -3.27
CA ARG A 279 20.63 -8.59 -3.20
C ARG A 279 20.25 -8.79 -1.74
N ASN A 280 19.36 -7.96 -1.24
CA ASN A 280 18.85 -8.08 0.13
C ASN A 280 17.46 -8.72 0.12
N VAL A 281 16.88 -8.92 1.31
CA VAL A 281 15.53 -9.51 1.46
C VAL A 281 14.49 -8.77 0.62
N ILE A 282 14.63 -7.45 0.46
CA ILE A 282 13.71 -6.65 -0.37
C ILE A 282 13.84 -7.04 -1.85
N SER A 283 15.06 -7.14 -2.39
CA SER A 283 15.30 -7.55 -3.79
C SER A 283 14.62 -8.88 -4.12
N TRP A 284 14.81 -9.88 -3.26
CA TRP A 284 14.23 -11.22 -3.43
C TRP A 284 12.71 -11.21 -3.28
N SER A 285 12.20 -10.60 -2.20
CA SER A 285 10.75 -10.52 -1.95
C SER A 285 10.01 -9.79 -3.06
N THR A 286 10.57 -8.70 -3.61
CA THR A 286 9.99 -7.96 -4.74
C THR A 286 9.85 -8.84 -5.98
N MET A 287 10.87 -9.64 -6.29
CA MET A 287 10.80 -10.56 -7.43
C MET A 287 9.80 -11.70 -7.21
N ILE A 288 9.79 -12.32 -6.02
CA ILE A 288 8.87 -13.42 -5.70
C ILE A 288 7.40 -12.95 -5.75
N VAL A 289 7.08 -11.84 -5.07
CA VAL A 289 5.74 -11.24 -5.11
C VAL A 289 5.39 -10.81 -6.53
N GLY A 290 6.33 -10.19 -7.24
CA GLY A 290 6.16 -9.74 -8.61
C GLY A 290 5.79 -10.89 -9.55
N TYR A 291 6.50 -12.02 -9.49
CA TYR A 291 6.20 -13.17 -10.36
C TYR A 291 4.84 -13.78 -10.02
N ALA A 292 4.50 -13.88 -8.73
CA ALA A 292 3.21 -14.36 -8.28
C ALA A 292 2.05 -13.53 -8.88
N ILE A 293 2.09 -12.20 -8.77
CA ILE A 293 1.06 -11.32 -9.33
C ILE A 293 1.05 -11.31 -10.86
N ASN A 294 2.16 -11.66 -11.50
CA ASN A 294 2.25 -11.76 -12.96
C ASN A 294 1.72 -13.10 -13.53
N GLY A 295 1.36 -14.04 -12.66
CA GLY A 295 0.90 -15.38 -13.04
C GLY A 295 2.02 -16.40 -13.24
N ASP A 296 3.27 -16.02 -12.99
CA ASP A 296 4.44 -16.88 -13.10
C ASP A 296 4.72 -17.61 -11.78
N SER A 297 3.71 -18.32 -11.26
CA SER A 297 3.78 -18.95 -9.93
C SER A 297 4.95 -19.94 -9.79
N LYS A 298 5.32 -20.63 -10.88
CA LYS A 298 6.47 -21.55 -10.89
C LYS A 298 7.78 -20.82 -10.63
N GLU A 299 8.00 -19.70 -11.32
CA GLU A 299 9.20 -18.87 -11.14
C GLU A 299 9.24 -18.24 -9.73
N ALA A 300 8.09 -17.80 -9.22
CA ALA A 300 7.99 -17.28 -7.87
C ALA A 300 8.43 -18.31 -6.80
N LEU A 301 7.93 -19.54 -6.91
CA LEU A 301 8.26 -20.62 -5.97
C LEU A 301 9.70 -21.14 -6.16
N ALA A 302 10.19 -21.20 -7.40
CA ALA A 302 11.59 -21.54 -7.68
C ALA A 302 12.54 -20.50 -7.05
N LEU A 303 12.22 -19.21 -7.18
CA LEU A 303 13.02 -18.14 -6.61
C LEU A 303 12.95 -18.10 -5.07
N PHE A 304 11.81 -18.48 -4.49
CA PHE A 304 11.70 -18.68 -3.04
C PHE A 304 12.64 -19.79 -2.54
N SER A 305 12.66 -20.93 -3.24
CA SER A 305 13.60 -22.02 -2.92
C SER A 305 15.05 -21.59 -3.07
N GLN A 306 15.39 -20.90 -4.18
CA GLN A 306 16.74 -20.37 -4.38
C GLN A 306 17.15 -19.39 -3.27
N MET A 307 16.23 -18.52 -2.82
CA MET A 307 16.49 -17.61 -1.69
C MET A 307 16.80 -18.37 -0.40
N HIS A 308 16.19 -19.54 -0.19
CA HIS A 308 16.45 -20.37 0.98
C HIS A 308 17.88 -20.92 0.98
N ASP A 309 18.39 -21.30 -0.19
CA ASP A 309 19.69 -21.94 -0.35
C ASP A 309 20.84 -20.93 -0.44
N GLU A 310 20.65 -19.83 -1.17
CA GLU A 310 21.71 -18.88 -1.55
C GLU A 310 21.48 -17.45 -1.02
N GLY A 311 20.29 -17.18 -0.51
CA GLY A 311 19.81 -15.83 -0.21
C GLY A 311 19.77 -15.48 1.29
N PRO A 312 19.34 -14.25 1.60
CA PRO A 312 19.06 -13.88 2.98
C PRO A 312 17.81 -14.61 3.49
N ARG A 313 17.64 -14.67 4.80
CA ARG A 313 16.46 -15.32 5.41
C ARG A 313 15.15 -14.68 4.94
N ALA A 314 14.21 -15.53 4.53
CA ALA A 314 12.86 -15.13 4.19
C ALA A 314 12.18 -14.43 5.38
N ASN A 315 11.39 -13.40 5.08
CA ASN A 315 10.52 -12.73 6.05
C ASN A 315 9.05 -12.88 5.63
N HIS A 316 8.13 -12.29 6.39
CA HIS A 316 6.70 -12.34 6.13
C HIS A 316 6.35 -11.87 4.70
N VAL A 317 7.02 -10.85 4.15
CA VAL A 317 6.78 -10.41 2.75
C VAL A 317 7.17 -11.50 1.75
N THR A 318 8.28 -12.21 1.98
CA THR A 318 8.71 -13.33 1.13
C THR A 318 7.68 -14.46 1.14
N TYR A 319 7.17 -14.81 2.32
CA TYR A 319 6.13 -15.84 2.48
C TYR A 319 4.80 -15.41 1.87
N LEU A 320 4.43 -14.13 1.97
CA LEU A 320 3.26 -13.59 1.26
C LEU A 320 3.39 -13.82 -0.25
N GLY A 321 4.57 -13.57 -0.83
CA GLY A 321 4.82 -13.85 -2.24
C GLY A 321 4.63 -15.33 -2.63
N ALA A 322 5.13 -16.26 -1.81
CA ALA A 322 4.91 -17.69 -2.02
C ALA A 322 3.43 -18.08 -1.89
N LEU A 323 2.71 -17.55 -0.89
CA LEU A 323 1.28 -17.77 -0.73
C LEU A 323 0.46 -17.20 -1.90
N LEU A 324 0.83 -16.02 -2.41
CA LEU A 324 0.21 -15.44 -3.60
C LEU A 324 0.47 -16.30 -4.85
N ALA A 325 1.66 -16.88 -4.97
CA ALA A 325 1.96 -17.81 -6.07
C ALA A 325 1.06 -19.05 -6.00
N CYS A 326 0.89 -19.62 -4.80
CA CYS A 326 -0.06 -20.72 -4.56
C CYS A 326 -1.50 -20.30 -4.84
N LEU A 327 -1.92 -19.11 -4.38
CA LEU A 327 -3.25 -18.53 -4.63
C LEU A 327 -3.54 -18.43 -6.12
N HIS A 328 -2.63 -17.88 -6.93
CA HIS A 328 -2.88 -17.65 -8.35
C HIS A 328 -2.74 -18.91 -9.22
N ALA A 329 -2.12 -19.97 -8.69
CA ALA A 329 -2.01 -21.28 -9.33
C ALA A 329 -3.00 -22.33 -8.78
N GLY A 330 -3.77 -22.01 -7.73
CA GLY A 330 -4.69 -22.95 -7.08
C GLY A 330 -4.01 -24.06 -6.28
N LEU A 331 -2.76 -23.88 -5.84
CA LEU A 331 -1.95 -24.87 -5.12
C LEU A 331 -2.29 -24.86 -3.62
N VAL A 332 -3.41 -25.47 -3.26
CA VAL A 332 -3.98 -25.41 -1.89
C VAL A 332 -3.05 -26.05 -0.85
N GLU A 333 -2.50 -27.23 -1.13
CA GLU A 333 -1.71 -27.98 -0.14
C GLU A 333 -0.31 -27.36 0.08
N GLU A 334 0.32 -26.86 -0.98
CA GLU A 334 1.54 -26.06 -0.89
C GLU A 334 1.30 -24.77 -0.09
N GLY A 335 0.17 -24.07 -0.34
CA GLY A 335 -0.21 -22.88 0.41
C GLY A 335 -0.38 -23.16 1.90
N LYS A 336 -1.09 -24.25 2.26
CA LYS A 336 -1.21 -24.72 3.66
C LYS A 336 0.15 -25.05 4.28
N THR A 337 1.05 -25.65 3.52
CA THR A 337 2.41 -25.99 3.97
C THR A 337 3.22 -24.74 4.29
N PHE A 338 3.23 -23.74 3.40
CA PHE A 338 3.90 -22.46 3.67
C PHE A 338 3.31 -21.75 4.88
N PHE A 339 1.98 -21.69 4.98
CA PHE A 339 1.31 -21.03 6.10
C PHE A 339 1.61 -21.72 7.44
N SER A 340 1.61 -23.05 7.46
CA SER A 340 1.94 -23.83 8.67
C SER A 340 3.39 -23.60 9.12
N ARG A 341 4.34 -23.46 8.18
CA ARG A 341 5.73 -23.08 8.49
C ARG A 341 5.82 -21.69 9.12
N MET A 342 4.99 -20.74 8.67
CA MET A 342 4.93 -19.41 9.29
C MET A 342 4.42 -19.48 10.73
N VAL A 343 3.29 -20.16 10.95
CA VAL A 343 2.67 -20.32 12.28
C VAL A 343 3.61 -21.05 13.25
N GLY A 344 4.33 -22.08 12.78
CA GLY A 344 5.28 -22.84 13.60
C GLY A 344 6.62 -22.14 13.86
N SER A 345 6.91 -21.03 13.19
CA SER A 345 8.15 -20.28 13.38
C SER A 345 8.15 -19.58 14.74
N LYS A 346 9.32 -19.43 15.37
CA LYS A 346 9.52 -18.55 16.54
C LYS A 346 10.03 -17.16 16.16
N ASN A 347 10.37 -16.95 14.88
CA ASN A 347 10.89 -15.67 14.40
C ASN A 347 9.74 -14.69 14.14
N GLU A 348 9.75 -13.55 14.83
CA GLU A 348 8.76 -12.48 14.65
C GLU A 348 8.68 -11.96 13.21
N ASP A 349 9.81 -11.96 12.48
CA ASP A 349 9.86 -11.50 11.08
C ASP A 349 9.06 -12.39 10.12
N VAL A 350 8.74 -13.62 10.52
CA VAL A 350 8.07 -14.65 9.71
C VAL A 350 6.62 -14.89 10.18
N GLN A 351 6.20 -14.33 11.30
CA GLN A 351 4.85 -14.55 11.83
C GLN A 351 3.77 -14.11 10.83
N PRO A 352 2.65 -14.86 10.72
CA PRO A 352 1.52 -14.46 9.90
C PRO A 352 0.94 -13.11 10.33
N ARG A 353 0.71 -12.26 9.33
CA ARG A 353 0.00 -10.97 9.44
C ARG A 353 -1.32 -11.01 8.68
N LYS A 354 -2.15 -9.98 8.83
CA LYS A 354 -3.51 -9.87 8.25
C LYS A 354 -3.59 -10.30 6.78
N GLU A 355 -2.61 -9.89 5.98
CA GLU A 355 -2.51 -10.17 4.55
C GLU A 355 -2.39 -11.68 4.25
N HIS A 356 -1.69 -12.43 5.10
CA HIS A 356 -1.49 -13.87 4.92
C HIS A 356 -2.78 -14.64 5.21
N TYR A 357 -3.53 -14.24 6.24
CA TYR A 357 -4.84 -14.82 6.53
C TYR A 357 -5.83 -14.54 5.40
N SER A 358 -5.86 -13.31 4.88
CA SER A 358 -6.67 -12.95 3.71
C SER A 358 -6.29 -13.79 2.49
N CYS A 359 -4.99 -14.00 2.25
CA CYS A 359 -4.51 -14.83 1.15
C CYS A 359 -4.92 -16.30 1.28
N MET A 360 -4.86 -16.87 2.50
CA MET A 360 -5.30 -18.24 2.76
C MET A 360 -6.80 -18.42 2.56
N VAL A 361 -7.61 -17.45 3.01
CA VAL A 361 -9.06 -17.46 2.79
C VAL A 361 -9.39 -17.34 1.31
N ASP A 362 -8.69 -16.48 0.57
CA ASP A 362 -8.86 -16.36 -0.88
C ASP A 362 -8.48 -17.67 -1.60
N LEU A 363 -7.38 -18.32 -1.19
CA LEU A 363 -6.92 -19.58 -1.78
C LEU A 363 -7.92 -20.72 -1.55
N LEU A 364 -8.34 -20.93 -0.29
CA LEU A 364 -9.35 -21.93 0.03
C LEU A 364 -10.69 -21.63 -0.65
N GLY A 365 -11.09 -20.35 -0.65
CA GLY A 365 -12.35 -19.90 -1.23
C GLY A 365 -12.41 -20.10 -2.75
N ARG A 366 -11.40 -19.64 -3.50
CA ARG A 366 -11.36 -19.80 -4.97
C ARG A 366 -11.32 -21.26 -5.38
N SER A 367 -10.62 -22.11 -4.63
CA SER A 367 -10.57 -23.55 -4.87
C SER A 367 -11.85 -24.31 -4.47
N GLY A 368 -12.91 -23.61 -4.01
CA GLY A 368 -14.21 -24.20 -3.70
C GLY A 368 -14.36 -24.72 -2.26
N ASN A 369 -13.32 -24.63 -1.44
CA ASN A 369 -13.30 -25.09 -0.05
C ASN A 369 -13.93 -24.05 0.90
N LEU A 370 -15.14 -23.57 0.60
CA LEU A 370 -15.76 -22.44 1.29
C LEU A 370 -16.01 -22.70 2.79
N GLU A 371 -16.43 -23.91 3.16
CA GLU A 371 -16.65 -24.28 4.56
C GLU A 371 -15.33 -24.36 5.35
N GLU A 372 -14.25 -24.80 4.70
CA GLU A 372 -12.91 -24.79 5.29
C GLU A 372 -12.43 -23.34 5.47
N ALA A 373 -12.61 -22.49 4.46
CA ALA A 373 -12.29 -21.07 4.51
C ALA A 373 -13.03 -20.37 5.66
N TYR A 374 -14.33 -20.63 5.81
CA TYR A 374 -15.13 -20.08 6.91
C TYR A 374 -14.65 -20.56 8.28
N LYS A 375 -14.40 -21.87 8.44
CA LYS A 375 -13.83 -22.42 9.69
C LYS A 375 -12.45 -21.84 10.00
N PHE A 376 -11.64 -21.56 8.98
CA PHE A 376 -10.34 -20.93 9.13
C PHE A 376 -10.47 -19.52 9.70
N ILE A 377 -11.41 -18.71 9.18
CA ILE A 377 -11.71 -17.36 9.70
C ILE A 377 -12.06 -17.41 11.19
N LEU A 378 -12.92 -18.35 11.59
CA LEU A 378 -13.35 -18.49 12.99
C LEU A 378 -12.22 -18.91 13.95
N ARG A 379 -11.12 -19.46 13.44
CA ARG A 379 -9.96 -19.90 14.23
C ARG A 379 -8.79 -18.92 14.20
N MET A 380 -8.94 -17.78 13.54
CA MET A 380 -7.87 -16.78 13.46
C MET A 380 -7.51 -16.25 14.86
N PRO A 381 -6.22 -16.10 15.19
CA PRO A 381 -5.78 -15.52 16.47
C PRO A 381 -5.89 -13.99 16.48
N ILE A 382 -6.25 -13.39 15.34
CA ILE A 382 -6.41 -11.94 15.15
C ILE A 382 -7.83 -11.66 14.64
N GLU A 383 -8.35 -10.47 14.95
CA GLU A 383 -9.65 -10.06 14.44
C GLU A 383 -9.66 -10.00 12.91
N PRO A 384 -10.60 -10.70 12.23
CA PRO A 384 -10.70 -10.68 10.78
C PRO A 384 -11.13 -9.29 10.28
N ASP A 385 -10.37 -8.74 9.33
CA ASP A 385 -10.64 -7.44 8.72
C ASP A 385 -11.51 -7.56 7.46
N SER A 386 -11.73 -6.43 6.79
CA SER A 386 -12.54 -6.37 5.56
C SER A 386 -11.89 -7.10 4.38
N GLY A 387 -10.56 -7.29 4.38
CA GLY A 387 -9.87 -8.08 3.35
C GLY A 387 -10.25 -9.56 3.44
N VAL A 388 -10.21 -10.12 4.65
CA VAL A 388 -10.55 -11.52 4.93
C VAL A 388 -12.01 -11.84 4.57
N TRP A 389 -12.95 -11.05 5.06
CA TRP A 389 -14.37 -11.26 4.74
C TRP A 389 -14.67 -10.96 3.27
N GLY A 390 -13.97 -9.99 2.67
CA GLY A 390 -14.07 -9.66 1.25
C GLY A 390 -13.64 -10.82 0.35
N ALA A 391 -12.56 -11.52 0.71
CA ALA A 391 -12.10 -12.73 0.02
C ALA A 391 -13.15 -13.85 0.08
N LEU A 392 -13.73 -14.11 1.26
CA LEU A 392 -14.80 -15.09 1.40
C LEU A 392 -16.05 -14.71 0.59
N LEU A 393 -16.47 -13.45 0.63
CA LEU A 393 -17.61 -12.96 -0.15
C LEU A 393 -17.38 -13.14 -1.66
N GLY A 394 -16.19 -12.80 -2.15
CA GLY A 394 -15.80 -13.00 -3.54
C GLY A 394 -15.84 -14.47 -3.95
N ALA A 395 -15.29 -15.36 -3.13
CA ALA A 395 -15.34 -16.80 -3.35
C ALA A 395 -16.79 -17.35 -3.34
N CYS A 396 -17.63 -16.86 -2.43
CA CYS A 396 -19.05 -17.22 -2.39
C CYS A 396 -19.80 -16.77 -3.64
N ALA A 397 -19.43 -15.62 -4.24
CA ALA A 397 -20.00 -15.17 -5.49
C ALA A 397 -19.61 -16.07 -6.67
N ILE A 398 -18.34 -16.51 -6.74
CA ILE A 398 -17.84 -17.44 -7.76
C ILE A 398 -18.59 -18.78 -7.68
N HIS A 399 -18.68 -19.35 -6.48
CA HIS A 399 -19.27 -20.68 -6.25
C HIS A 399 -20.78 -20.65 -5.97
N LYS A 400 -21.42 -19.48 -6.15
CA LYS A 400 -22.86 -19.25 -5.94
C LYS A 400 -23.40 -19.67 -4.56
N ASN A 401 -22.57 -19.62 -3.52
CA ASN A 401 -22.96 -19.95 -2.15
C ASN A 401 -23.53 -18.72 -1.43
N ILE A 402 -24.86 -18.57 -1.50
CA ILE A 402 -25.56 -17.42 -0.90
C ILE A 402 -25.47 -17.41 0.62
N LYS A 403 -25.49 -18.59 1.27
CA LYS A 403 -25.57 -18.69 2.73
C LYS A 403 -24.32 -18.11 3.40
N LEU A 404 -23.14 -18.54 2.96
CA LEU A 404 -21.88 -17.99 3.46
C LEU A 404 -21.65 -16.56 2.96
N GLY A 405 -22.09 -16.25 1.74
CA GLY A 405 -22.04 -14.88 1.20
C GLY A 405 -22.80 -13.87 2.06
N LEU A 406 -23.96 -14.25 2.62
CA LEU A 406 -24.72 -13.41 3.56
C LEU A 406 -23.94 -13.10 4.83
N ILE A 407 -23.36 -14.13 5.44
CA ILE A 407 -22.57 -13.99 6.68
C ILE A 407 -21.38 -13.05 6.44
N ALA A 408 -20.66 -13.26 5.34
CA ALA A 408 -19.53 -12.40 4.98
C ALA A 408 -19.97 -10.96 4.73
N ALA A 409 -21.08 -10.75 4.00
CA ALA A 409 -21.61 -9.42 3.72
C ALA A 409 -22.05 -8.68 4.99
N ASP A 410 -22.74 -9.34 5.92
CA ASP A 410 -23.17 -8.72 7.18
C ASP A 410 -21.96 -8.25 8.00
N LYS A 411 -20.92 -9.08 8.10
CA LYS A 411 -19.65 -8.70 8.76
C LYS A 411 -18.97 -7.52 8.05
N LEU A 412 -18.97 -7.49 6.73
CA LEU A 412 -18.41 -6.37 5.96
C LEU A 412 -19.20 -5.06 6.15
N PHE A 413 -20.52 -5.14 6.34
CA PHE A 413 -21.35 -3.96 6.60
C PHE A 413 -21.12 -3.38 7.99
N GLU A 414 -20.74 -4.20 8.97
CA GLU A 414 -20.29 -3.77 10.29
C GLU A 414 -18.90 -3.12 10.22
N LEU A 415 -17.94 -3.78 9.55
CA LEU A 415 -16.54 -3.36 9.51
C LEU A 415 -16.25 -2.19 8.56
N SER A 416 -17.01 -2.07 7.48
CA SER A 416 -16.72 -1.12 6.39
C SER A 416 -18.01 -0.67 5.69
N PRO A 417 -18.91 0.04 6.39
CA PRO A 417 -20.24 0.40 5.89
C PRO A 417 -20.22 1.26 4.62
N ASP A 418 -19.14 2.02 4.42
CA ASP A 418 -18.98 2.99 3.33
C ASP A 418 -18.39 2.37 2.05
N VAL A 419 -17.90 1.13 2.13
CA VAL A 419 -17.29 0.44 0.98
C VAL A 419 -18.38 -0.14 0.07
N ALA A 420 -18.74 0.63 -0.95
CA ALA A 420 -19.78 0.25 -1.92
C ALA A 420 -19.49 -1.07 -2.67
N SER A 421 -18.23 -1.48 -2.81
CA SER A 421 -17.87 -2.68 -3.57
C SER A 421 -18.47 -3.96 -3.00
N TYR A 422 -18.52 -4.10 -1.66
CA TYR A 422 -19.11 -5.29 -1.02
C TYR A 422 -20.64 -5.33 -1.22
N GLN A 423 -21.29 -4.17 -1.18
CA GLN A 423 -22.72 -4.03 -1.45
C GLN A 423 -23.05 -4.38 -2.91
N VAL A 424 -22.18 -4.00 -3.86
CA VAL A 424 -22.32 -4.37 -5.28
C VAL A 424 -22.17 -5.88 -5.48
N VAL A 425 -21.15 -6.51 -4.88
CA VAL A 425 -20.97 -7.98 -4.98
C VAL A 425 -22.18 -8.71 -4.43
N MET A 426 -22.68 -8.30 -3.26
CA MET A 426 -23.88 -8.90 -2.67
C MET A 426 -25.14 -8.65 -3.54
N SER A 427 -25.29 -7.46 -4.11
CA SER A 427 -26.36 -7.15 -5.06
C SER A 427 -26.31 -8.08 -6.27
N ASN A 428 -25.11 -8.35 -6.80
CA ASN A 428 -24.92 -9.23 -7.95
C ASN A 428 -25.25 -10.69 -7.60
N MET A 429 -24.87 -11.16 -6.40
CA MET A 429 -25.23 -12.50 -5.91
C MET A 429 -26.75 -12.68 -5.74
N TYR A 430 -27.48 -11.64 -5.30
CA TYR A 430 -28.95 -11.71 -5.26
C TYR A 430 -29.57 -11.72 -6.66
N ALA A 431 -29.03 -10.91 -7.58
CA ALA A 431 -29.47 -10.88 -8.97
C ALA A 431 -29.25 -12.24 -9.66
N SER A 432 -28.13 -12.91 -9.40
CA SER A 432 -27.82 -14.22 -10.01
C SER A 432 -28.78 -15.34 -9.60
N VAL A 433 -29.58 -15.14 -8.56
CA VAL A 433 -30.62 -16.09 -8.11
C VAL A 433 -32.03 -15.52 -8.22
N GLY A 434 -32.21 -14.44 -8.99
CA GLY A 434 -33.53 -13.84 -9.26
C GLY A 434 -34.20 -13.12 -8.10
N LYS A 435 -33.48 -12.79 -7.01
CA LYS A 435 -34.03 -12.10 -5.84
C LYS A 435 -34.06 -10.57 -6.00
N TRP A 436 -34.75 -10.08 -7.02
CA TRP A 436 -34.76 -8.66 -7.42
C TRP A 436 -35.24 -7.69 -6.33
N GLU A 437 -36.24 -8.08 -5.53
CA GLU A 437 -36.72 -7.23 -4.41
C GLU A 437 -35.59 -6.89 -3.41
N ARG A 438 -34.67 -7.85 -3.17
CA ARG A 438 -33.51 -7.63 -2.29
C ARG A 438 -32.43 -6.77 -2.96
N VAL A 439 -32.26 -6.92 -4.28
CA VAL A 439 -31.38 -6.08 -5.10
C VAL A 439 -31.79 -4.62 -4.97
N ASP A 440 -33.09 -4.32 -5.12
CA ASP A 440 -33.60 -2.95 -5.06
C ASP A 440 -33.45 -2.34 -3.68
N LYS A 441 -33.78 -3.10 -2.61
CA LYS A 441 -33.56 -2.68 -1.22
C LYS A 441 -32.09 -2.34 -0.96
N LEU A 442 -31.17 -3.16 -1.46
CA LEU A 442 -29.73 -2.93 -1.27
C LEU A 442 -29.26 -1.71 -2.08
N ARG A 443 -29.63 -1.59 -3.36
CA ARG A 443 -29.28 -0.44 -4.21
C ARG A 443 -29.83 0.88 -3.66
N LEU A 444 -31.04 0.88 -3.10
CA LEU A 444 -31.61 2.05 -2.43
C LEU A 444 -30.78 2.44 -1.19
N ARG A 445 -30.30 1.47 -0.42
CA ARG A 445 -29.41 1.71 0.73
C ARG A 445 -28.07 2.32 0.29
N ILE A 446 -27.48 1.85 -0.81
CA ILE A 446 -26.25 2.42 -1.39
C ILE A 446 -26.46 3.91 -1.70
N ARG A 447 -27.56 4.24 -2.40
CA ARG A 447 -27.90 5.62 -2.77
C ARG A 447 -28.15 6.51 -1.56
N LYS A 448 -28.93 6.05 -0.57
CA LYS A 448 -29.25 6.81 0.64
C LYS A 448 -28.03 7.14 1.50
N LYS A 449 -27.05 6.22 1.57
CA LYS A 449 -25.81 6.43 2.34
C LYS A 449 -24.79 7.32 1.61
N GLY A 450 -25.06 7.76 0.38
CA GLY A 450 -24.12 8.56 -0.40
C GLY A 450 -22.82 7.81 -0.76
N ALA A 451 -22.82 6.47 -0.67
CA ALA A 451 -21.64 5.68 -0.95
C ALA A 451 -21.25 5.83 -2.43
N LYS A 452 -20.09 6.43 -2.70
CA LYS A 452 -19.62 6.69 -4.07
C LYS A 452 -19.24 5.36 -4.73
N LYS A 453 -19.99 4.98 -5.77
CA LYS A 453 -19.61 3.85 -6.62
C LYS A 453 -18.31 4.21 -7.36
N VAL A 454 -17.27 3.40 -7.18
CA VAL A 454 -16.03 3.53 -7.94
C VAL A 454 -16.34 3.28 -9.42
N VAL A 455 -16.09 4.28 -10.26
CA VAL A 455 -16.26 4.17 -11.72
C VAL A 455 -15.11 3.35 -12.28
N GLY A 456 -15.43 2.38 -13.13
CA GLY A 456 -14.42 1.58 -13.82
C GLY A 456 -13.78 2.37 -14.96
N TYR A 457 -12.46 2.45 -14.97
CA TYR A 457 -11.67 3.07 -16.03
C TYR A 457 -10.43 2.23 -16.32
N THR A 458 -9.93 2.35 -17.55
CA THR A 458 -8.70 1.70 -17.99
C THR A 458 -7.71 2.75 -18.45
N THR A 459 -6.46 2.64 -18.04
CA THR A 459 -5.38 3.53 -18.44
C THR A 459 -4.39 2.85 -19.39
N ILE A 460 -3.78 3.64 -20.26
CA ILE A 460 -2.70 3.22 -21.16
C ILE A 460 -1.69 4.36 -21.31
N GLU A 461 -0.41 4.04 -21.24
CA GLU A 461 0.68 4.99 -21.47
C GLU A 461 0.98 5.07 -22.98
N PHE A 462 1.05 6.30 -23.51
CA PHE A 462 1.54 6.56 -24.86
C PHE A 462 2.26 7.90 -24.90
N ASN A 463 3.45 7.94 -25.51
CA ASN A 463 4.28 9.15 -25.65
C ASN A 463 4.58 9.91 -24.33
N GLY A 464 4.58 9.22 -23.19
CA GLY A 464 4.80 9.84 -21.87
C GLY A 464 3.55 10.46 -21.24
N GLU A 465 2.38 10.28 -21.86
CA GLU A 465 1.08 10.67 -21.31
C GLU A 465 0.26 9.44 -20.94
N ILE A 466 -0.59 9.59 -19.92
CA ILE A 466 -1.53 8.56 -19.47
C ILE A 466 -2.90 8.87 -20.04
N HIS A 467 -3.35 8.03 -20.97
CA HIS A 467 -4.69 8.13 -21.54
C HIS A 467 -5.65 7.30 -20.68
N ILE A 468 -6.77 7.90 -20.28
CA ILE A 468 -7.78 7.27 -19.43
C ILE A 468 -9.05 7.08 -20.26
N PHE A 469 -9.57 5.84 -20.26
CA PHE A 469 -10.80 5.50 -20.94
C PHE A 469 -11.85 5.07 -19.91
N SER A 470 -13.03 5.66 -20.00
CA SER A 470 -14.22 5.20 -19.28
C SER A 470 -15.15 4.41 -20.19
N ARG A 471 -16.15 3.74 -19.62
CA ARG A 471 -17.15 3.03 -20.41
C ARG A 471 -17.87 3.99 -21.36
N GLY A 472 -17.91 3.66 -22.65
CA GLY A 472 -18.59 4.45 -23.67
C GLY A 472 -17.98 5.83 -23.93
N ASP A 473 -16.71 6.03 -23.58
CA ASP A 473 -16.04 7.33 -23.69
C ASP A 473 -15.83 7.77 -25.14
N GLN A 474 -16.39 8.94 -25.47
CA GLN A 474 -16.25 9.60 -26.78
C GLN A 474 -15.49 10.92 -26.69
N SER A 475 -14.99 11.29 -25.51
CA SER A 475 -14.27 12.56 -25.30
C SER A 475 -12.85 12.56 -25.86
N HIS A 476 -12.27 11.37 -26.08
CA HIS A 476 -10.90 11.20 -26.55
C HIS A 476 -10.74 11.63 -28.03
N VAL A 477 -9.61 12.26 -28.36
CA VAL A 477 -9.31 12.76 -29.73
C VAL A 477 -9.39 11.66 -30.80
N TYR A 478 -9.03 10.43 -30.42
CA TYR A 478 -9.06 9.26 -31.32
C TYR A 478 -10.38 8.46 -31.27
N ALA A 479 -11.44 8.96 -30.63
CA ALA A 479 -12.67 8.20 -30.41
C ALA A 479 -13.21 7.57 -31.71
N GLY A 480 -13.39 8.37 -32.78
CA GLY A 480 -13.90 7.85 -34.07
C GLY A 480 -13.08 6.66 -34.60
N ASN A 481 -11.75 6.78 -34.62
CA ASN A 481 -10.85 5.70 -35.06
C ASN A 481 -10.94 4.47 -34.14
N ILE A 482 -11.05 4.66 -32.83
CA ILE A 482 -11.17 3.57 -31.85
C ILE A 482 -12.45 2.78 -32.09
N TYR A 483 -13.59 3.45 -32.22
CA TYR A 483 -14.88 2.78 -32.42
C TYR A 483 -14.94 2.05 -33.76
N GLN A 484 -14.48 2.67 -34.84
CA GLN A 484 -14.37 2.02 -36.15
C GLN A 484 -13.51 0.76 -36.07
N LYS A 485 -12.34 0.85 -35.43
CA LYS A 485 -11.45 -0.31 -35.32
C LYS A 485 -12.03 -1.41 -34.44
N LEU A 486 -12.74 -1.03 -33.38
CA LEU A 486 -13.38 -1.97 -32.47
C LEU A 486 -14.50 -2.76 -33.16
N GLU A 487 -15.27 -2.12 -34.06
CA GLU A 487 -16.28 -2.79 -34.89
C GLU A 487 -15.65 -3.82 -35.84
N GLU A 488 -14.56 -3.45 -36.53
CA GLU A 488 -13.79 -4.37 -37.38
C GLU A 488 -13.29 -5.59 -36.59
N LEU A 489 -12.72 -5.34 -35.40
CA LEU A 489 -12.21 -6.39 -34.53
C LEU A 489 -13.33 -7.31 -34.04
N HIS A 490 -14.46 -6.75 -33.60
CA HIS A 490 -15.61 -7.55 -33.17
C HIS A 490 -16.16 -8.43 -34.32
N ALA A 491 -16.26 -7.91 -35.54
CA ALA A 491 -16.68 -8.70 -36.70
C ALA A 491 -15.74 -9.89 -36.94
N LYS A 492 -14.42 -9.64 -36.92
CA LYS A 492 -13.42 -10.71 -37.06
C LYS A 492 -13.46 -11.71 -35.91
N MET A 493 -13.65 -11.25 -34.67
CA MET A 493 -13.79 -12.13 -33.51
C MET A 493 -15.02 -13.03 -33.61
N LYS A 494 -16.17 -12.49 -34.02
CA LYS A 494 -17.41 -13.27 -34.22
C LYS A 494 -17.20 -14.39 -35.24
N SER A 495 -16.48 -14.14 -36.34
CA SER A 495 -16.14 -15.18 -37.31
C SER A 495 -15.26 -16.31 -36.76
N LEU A 496 -14.55 -16.07 -35.65
CA LEU A 496 -13.71 -17.06 -34.97
C LEU A 496 -14.40 -17.73 -33.78
N GLY A 497 -15.70 -17.47 -33.57
CA GLY A 497 -16.50 -18.08 -32.50
C GLY A 497 -16.51 -17.31 -31.18
N TYR A 498 -16.12 -16.04 -31.17
CA TYR A 498 -16.27 -15.20 -29.98
C TYR A 498 -17.75 -14.93 -29.68
N ILE A 499 -18.18 -15.30 -28.48
CA ILE A 499 -19.52 -15.05 -27.95
C ILE A 499 -19.38 -14.07 -26.79
N GLN A 500 -20.13 -12.97 -26.85
CA GLN A 500 -20.11 -11.96 -25.80
C GLN A 500 -20.75 -12.48 -24.52
N GLN A 501 -20.04 -12.34 -23.40
CA GLN A 501 -20.51 -12.79 -22.09
C GLN A 501 -21.26 -11.67 -21.38
N VAL A 502 -22.59 -11.81 -21.28
CA VAL A 502 -23.48 -10.79 -20.69
C VAL A 502 -23.79 -11.01 -19.21
N ASP A 503 -23.36 -12.13 -18.64
CA ASP A 503 -23.65 -12.53 -17.25
C ASP A 503 -23.10 -11.56 -16.20
N SER A 504 -22.12 -10.73 -16.59
CA SER A 504 -21.56 -9.66 -15.76
C SER A 504 -22.46 -8.40 -15.69
N VAL A 505 -23.51 -8.32 -16.51
CA VAL A 505 -24.46 -7.21 -16.56
C VAL A 505 -25.69 -7.53 -15.72
N TYR A 506 -25.62 -7.21 -14.43
CA TYR A 506 -26.71 -7.42 -13.46
C TYR A 506 -27.80 -6.33 -13.54
N HIS A 507 -28.21 -6.00 -14.75
CA HIS A 507 -29.38 -5.16 -15.02
C HIS A 507 -30.47 -6.02 -15.65
N ASP A 508 -31.72 -5.77 -15.25
CA ASP A 508 -32.88 -6.44 -15.83
C ASP A 508 -33.25 -5.72 -17.14
N ILE A 509 -32.46 -6.00 -18.18
CA ILE A 509 -32.54 -5.43 -19.52
C ILE A 509 -32.38 -6.56 -20.55
N GLU A 510 -32.82 -6.30 -21.79
CA GLU A 510 -32.73 -7.25 -22.90
C GLU A 510 -31.28 -7.62 -23.22
N ARG A 511 -31.09 -8.81 -23.81
CA ARG A 511 -29.75 -9.35 -24.08
C ARG A 511 -28.97 -8.45 -25.04
N GLU A 512 -29.62 -7.91 -26.04
CA GLU A 512 -29.05 -6.97 -27.01
C GLU A 512 -28.49 -5.72 -26.33
N GLU A 513 -29.21 -5.18 -25.33
CA GLU A 513 -28.74 -4.02 -24.55
C GLU A 513 -27.57 -4.38 -23.61
N LYS A 514 -27.53 -5.62 -23.09
CA LYS A 514 -26.37 -6.13 -22.34
C LYS A 514 -25.14 -6.29 -23.24
N GLU A 515 -25.33 -6.78 -24.46
CA GLU A 515 -24.26 -6.92 -25.46
C GLU A 515 -23.71 -5.54 -25.88
N ALA A 516 -24.60 -4.56 -26.15
CA ALA A 516 -24.21 -3.17 -26.41
C ALA A 516 -23.50 -2.50 -25.22
N THR A 517 -23.87 -2.89 -24.01
CA THR A 517 -23.23 -2.44 -22.77
C THR A 517 -21.78 -2.92 -22.68
N VAL A 518 -21.55 -4.19 -23.00
CA VAL A 518 -20.27 -4.88 -22.84
C VAL A 518 -19.31 -4.61 -24.01
N SER A 519 -19.84 -4.24 -25.18
CA SER A 519 -19.03 -3.90 -26.35
C SER A 519 -18.17 -2.64 -26.15
N THR A 520 -18.57 -1.73 -25.24
CA THR A 520 -17.94 -0.42 -25.02
C THR A 520 -17.22 -0.29 -23.67
N HIS A 521 -16.81 -1.43 -23.09
CA HIS A 521 -16.00 -1.43 -21.87
C HIS A 521 -14.67 -0.70 -22.08
N SER A 522 -14.23 0.01 -21.04
CA SER A 522 -12.99 0.82 -21.02
C SER A 522 -11.75 0.04 -21.47
N GLU A 523 -11.67 -1.25 -21.14
CA GLU A 523 -10.61 -2.17 -21.51
C GLU A 523 -10.50 -2.30 -23.03
N LYS A 524 -11.64 -2.52 -23.70
CA LYS A 524 -11.69 -2.66 -25.16
C LYS A 524 -11.28 -1.36 -25.85
N LEU A 525 -11.74 -0.21 -25.34
CA LEU A 525 -11.36 1.10 -25.88
C LEU A 525 -9.86 1.37 -25.74
N ALA A 526 -9.29 1.17 -24.54
CA ALA A 526 -7.88 1.40 -24.27
C ALA A 526 -6.96 0.48 -25.07
N ILE A 527 -7.29 -0.81 -25.18
CA ILE A 527 -6.49 -1.77 -25.96
C ILE A 527 -6.59 -1.47 -27.45
N THR A 528 -7.78 -1.08 -27.94
CA THR A 528 -7.97 -0.70 -29.35
C THR A 528 -7.19 0.57 -29.68
N PHE A 529 -7.20 1.57 -28.79
CA PHE A 529 -6.31 2.72 -28.90
C PHE A 529 -4.85 2.28 -28.99
N GLY A 530 -4.39 1.40 -28.09
CA GLY A 530 -3.04 0.83 -28.11
C GLY A 530 -2.68 0.13 -29.44
N LEU A 531 -3.63 -0.57 -30.08
CA LEU A 531 -3.42 -1.18 -31.40
C LEU A 531 -3.23 -0.13 -32.50
N ILE A 532 -3.96 0.99 -32.42
CA ILE A 532 -3.88 2.09 -33.39
C ILE A 532 -2.54 2.81 -33.24
N VAL A 533 -2.20 3.26 -32.02
CA VAL A 533 -1.04 4.12 -31.80
C VAL A 533 0.30 3.38 -31.82
N HIS A 534 0.30 2.10 -31.43
CA HIS A 534 1.49 1.24 -31.52
C HIS A 534 1.52 0.38 -32.79
N ALA A 535 0.77 0.71 -33.84
CA ALA A 535 0.69 -0.11 -35.06
C ALA A 535 2.06 -0.44 -35.70
N LYS A 536 3.06 0.43 -35.53
CA LYS A 536 4.43 0.24 -36.06
C LYS A 536 5.35 -0.56 -35.15
N HIS A 537 4.98 -0.77 -33.89
CA HIS A 537 5.83 -1.40 -32.89
C HIS A 537 5.23 -2.75 -32.47
N GLN A 538 6.01 -3.83 -32.58
CA GLN A 538 5.65 -5.15 -32.05
C GLN A 538 5.74 -5.22 -30.50
N SER A 539 5.79 -4.09 -29.82
CA SER A 539 5.84 -4.05 -28.35
C SER A 539 4.52 -4.59 -27.76
N PRO A 540 4.54 -5.11 -26.52
CA PRO A 540 3.30 -5.51 -25.84
C PRO A 540 2.40 -4.29 -25.57
N ILE A 541 1.08 -4.46 -25.72
CA ILE A 541 0.10 -3.44 -25.32
C ILE A 541 -0.12 -3.56 -23.82
N ARG A 542 0.15 -2.49 -23.06
CA ARG A 542 0.03 -2.48 -21.60
C ARG A 542 -1.15 -1.62 -21.18
N VAL A 543 -2.08 -2.19 -20.43
CA VAL A 543 -3.23 -1.46 -19.88
C VAL A 543 -3.43 -1.77 -18.41
N ILE A 544 -3.91 -0.79 -17.65
CA ILE A 544 -4.26 -0.97 -16.23
C ILE A 544 -5.74 -0.70 -16.03
N LYS A 545 -6.43 -1.66 -15.42
CA LYS A 545 -7.81 -1.56 -14.97
C LYS A 545 -7.85 -1.32 -13.46
N ASN A 546 -8.59 -0.30 -13.02
CA ASN A 546 -8.73 0.02 -11.59
C ASN A 546 -9.64 -0.96 -10.82
N LEU A 547 -10.47 -1.73 -11.53
CA LEU A 547 -11.34 -2.78 -10.99
C LEU A 547 -10.84 -4.16 -11.46
N ARG A 548 -11.52 -5.22 -11.01
CA ARG A 548 -11.31 -6.56 -11.57
C ARG A 548 -11.88 -6.61 -12.99
N THR A 549 -11.18 -7.23 -13.92
CA THR A 549 -11.66 -7.39 -15.29
C THR A 549 -12.91 -8.28 -15.32
N CYS A 550 -13.87 -8.01 -16.19
CA CYS A 550 -14.96 -8.96 -16.43
C CYS A 550 -14.55 -10.11 -17.37
N GLU A 551 -15.27 -11.22 -17.30
CA GLU A 551 -15.02 -12.40 -18.13
C GLU A 551 -15.04 -12.10 -19.62
N ASP A 552 -15.96 -11.25 -20.08
CA ASP A 552 -16.03 -10.86 -21.48
C ASP A 552 -14.77 -10.12 -21.96
N CYS A 553 -14.28 -9.14 -21.19
CA CYS A 553 -13.07 -8.40 -21.53
C CYS A 553 -11.83 -9.30 -21.49
N HIS A 554 -11.78 -10.26 -20.55
CA HIS A 554 -10.73 -11.27 -20.51
C HIS A 554 -10.74 -12.15 -21.77
N ASN A 555 -11.91 -12.66 -22.18
CA ASN A 555 -12.06 -13.45 -23.40
C ASN A 555 -11.76 -12.63 -24.66
N PHE A 556 -12.23 -11.38 -24.71
CA PHE A 556 -11.89 -10.43 -25.78
C PHE A 556 -10.37 -10.31 -25.96
N CYS A 557 -9.62 -10.16 -24.85
CA CYS A 557 -8.15 -10.06 -24.91
C CYS A 557 -7.50 -11.34 -25.45
N LYS A 558 -8.02 -12.54 -25.09
CA LYS A 558 -7.55 -13.81 -25.68
C LYS A 558 -7.72 -13.80 -27.20
N PHE A 559 -8.94 -13.59 -27.69
CA PHE A 559 -9.21 -13.55 -29.13
C PHE A 559 -8.38 -12.48 -29.83
N LEU A 560 -8.22 -11.32 -29.21
CA LEU A 560 -7.45 -10.22 -29.78
C LEU A 560 -5.95 -10.54 -29.89
N SER A 561 -5.36 -11.17 -28.87
CA SER A 561 -3.95 -11.60 -28.91
C SER A 561 -3.71 -12.57 -30.07
N LYS A 562 -4.65 -13.51 -30.31
CA LYS A 562 -4.60 -14.45 -31.44
C LYS A 562 -4.79 -13.75 -32.80
N ILE A 563 -5.71 -12.80 -32.90
CA ILE A 563 -6.03 -12.07 -34.14
C ILE A 563 -4.90 -11.13 -34.56
N SER A 564 -4.30 -10.44 -33.59
CA SER A 564 -3.28 -9.42 -33.80
C SER A 564 -1.86 -9.99 -33.80
N GLY A 565 -1.64 -11.19 -33.26
CA GLY A 565 -0.31 -11.75 -33.02
C GLY A 565 0.52 -10.94 -32.03
N ARG A 566 -0.13 -10.09 -31.21
CA ARG A 566 0.53 -9.22 -30.23
C ARG A 566 0.21 -9.67 -28.82
N GLU A 567 1.22 -9.55 -27.96
CA GLU A 567 1.03 -9.68 -26.53
C GLU A 567 0.21 -8.50 -25.97
N ILE A 568 -0.78 -8.82 -25.13
CA ILE A 568 -1.54 -7.84 -24.36
C ILE A 568 -1.28 -8.13 -22.88
N ILE A 569 -0.83 -7.11 -22.16
CA ILE A 569 -0.57 -7.18 -20.73
C ILE A 569 -1.60 -6.29 -20.05
N MET A 570 -2.52 -6.90 -19.32
CA MET A 570 -3.55 -6.19 -18.57
C MET A 570 -3.34 -6.43 -17.08
N ARG A 571 -3.12 -5.35 -16.33
CA ARG A 571 -3.17 -5.39 -14.87
C ARG A 571 -4.58 -5.04 -14.41
N ASP A 572 -5.19 -5.89 -13.60
CA ASP A 572 -6.42 -5.56 -12.88
C ASP A 572 -6.14 -5.27 -11.40
N LYS A 573 -7.19 -5.09 -10.59
CA LYS A 573 -7.05 -4.84 -9.15
C LYS A 573 -6.28 -5.96 -8.40
N SER A 574 -6.25 -7.18 -8.91
CA SER A 574 -5.73 -8.36 -8.22
C SER A 574 -4.43 -8.94 -8.80
N ARG A 575 -4.27 -8.93 -10.12
CA ARG A 575 -3.13 -9.58 -10.81
C ARG A 575 -2.93 -9.02 -12.22
N PHE A 576 -1.88 -9.49 -12.88
CA PHE A 576 -1.74 -9.37 -14.32
C PHE A 576 -2.33 -10.57 -15.05
N HIS A 577 -2.75 -10.26 -16.26
CA HIS A 577 -3.15 -11.18 -17.29
C HIS A 577 -2.27 -10.91 -18.51
N HIS A 578 -1.41 -11.87 -18.84
CA HIS A 578 -0.56 -11.83 -20.03
C HIS A 578 -1.22 -12.68 -21.10
N PHE A 579 -1.75 -12.04 -22.14
CA PHE A 579 -2.43 -12.71 -23.25
C PHE A 579 -1.48 -12.89 -24.42
N ARG A 580 -1.28 -14.16 -24.82
CA ARG A 580 -0.42 -14.55 -25.94
C ARG A 580 -1.11 -15.68 -26.70
N ASP A 581 -1.25 -15.53 -28.02
CA ASP A 581 -1.80 -16.56 -28.92
C ASP A 581 -3.14 -17.17 -28.50
N GLY A 582 -4.02 -16.39 -27.86
CA GLY A 582 -5.32 -16.88 -27.39
C GLY A 582 -5.32 -17.49 -25.99
N MET A 583 -4.18 -17.55 -25.32
CA MET A 583 -4.04 -18.03 -23.95
C MET A 583 -3.77 -16.87 -23.00
N CYS A 584 -4.06 -17.07 -21.71
CA CYS A 584 -3.75 -16.11 -20.65
C CYS A 584 -2.88 -16.78 -19.58
N SER A 585 -1.93 -16.05 -18.99
CA SER A 585 -1.09 -16.55 -17.88
C SER A 585 -1.86 -16.99 -16.63
N CYS A 586 -3.15 -16.68 -16.51
CA CYS A 586 -3.98 -17.15 -15.40
C CYS A 586 -4.52 -18.57 -15.57
N ASN A 587 -4.40 -19.20 -16.75
CA ASN A 587 -5.00 -20.52 -17.05
C ASN A 587 -6.50 -20.62 -16.69
N ASP A 588 -7.24 -19.52 -16.84
CA ASP A 588 -8.66 -19.40 -16.46
C ASP A 588 -8.95 -19.62 -14.96
N PHE A 589 -7.92 -19.57 -14.13
CA PHE A 589 -8.02 -19.55 -12.66
C PHE A 589 -7.70 -18.15 -12.13
N TRP A 590 -8.71 -17.28 -12.05
CA TRP A 590 -8.52 -15.89 -11.61
C TRP A 590 -9.66 -15.32 -10.80
#